data_AF-A0AAD6HGG6-F1
#
_entry.id   AF-A0AAD6HGG6-F1
#
_cell.length_a   1.000
_cell.length_b   1.000
_cell.length_c   1.000
_cell.angle_alpha   90.00
_cell.angle_beta   90.00
_cell.angle_gamma   90.00
#
_symmetry.space_group_name_H-M   'P 1'
#
loop_
_entity.id
_entity.type
_entity.pdbx_description
1 polymer ?
#
loop_
_entity_poly.entity_id
_entity_poly.type
_entity_poly.pdbx_seq_one_letter_code
_entity_poly.pdbx_strand_id
1 'polypeptide(L)'
;MMPDPGTPEAPFFTGKDATDTLYTFEKLCKRRGIVSEEDIFEYFPDYCTKHIRWWIQAHPTWKKKDWTAFKIELKFRYRDEDSEHNLFKPEALLALAQKPHTEDAEIRRFLTEFTTISDILCAKDLVYESQCCDWMIRGLPEWLQTKVLKEKYHHFDQYDEKTKTSWLVRKTISLLDERRYLNEKRGAINTDVIKVRPVEIRDTVQPISAEKLDNGATDIRNLSQQMQELSIKVHTIQAAQALQDRRRNPMFGPAVQPTQPTQPTAQLPTQQPTR
;
A
#
# COMPACT_ATOMS: atom_id res chain seq x y z
N MET A 1 44.76 -14.67 10.95
CA MET A 1 45.10 -13.67 9.91
C MET A 1 43.81 -13.10 9.33
N MET A 2 43.74 -11.78 9.19
CA MET A 2 42.60 -11.07 8.62
C MET A 2 42.64 -11.14 7.08
N PRO A 3 41.50 -11.22 6.37
CA PRO A 3 41.47 -11.19 4.91
C PRO A 3 41.91 -9.83 4.38
N ASP A 4 42.36 -9.78 3.13
CA ASP A 4 42.75 -8.52 2.52
C ASP A 4 41.53 -7.59 2.38
N PRO A 5 41.65 -6.30 2.76
CA PRO A 5 40.57 -5.33 2.63
C PRO A 5 40.03 -5.24 1.19
N GLY A 6 38.71 -5.18 1.04
CA GLY A 6 38.06 -5.08 -0.27
C GLY A 6 37.97 -6.38 -1.06
N THR A 7 38.41 -7.51 -0.49
CA THR A 7 38.07 -8.84 -1.02
C THR A 7 36.59 -9.15 -0.78
N PRO A 8 35.95 -10.04 -1.58
CA PRO A 8 34.54 -10.40 -1.38
C PRO A 8 34.21 -10.94 0.03
N GLU A 9 35.21 -11.44 0.75
CA GLU A 9 35.07 -11.98 2.10
C GLU A 9 35.27 -10.94 3.22
N ALA A 10 35.67 -9.72 2.86
CA ALA A 10 36.04 -8.64 3.75
C ALA A 10 35.08 -7.44 3.56
N PRO A 11 34.46 -6.92 4.63
CA PRO A 11 33.67 -5.69 4.51
C PRO A 11 34.59 -4.52 4.13
N PHE A 12 34.06 -3.52 3.43
CA PHE A 12 34.85 -2.32 3.10
C PHE A 12 34.00 -1.07 3.28
N PHE A 13 34.42 -0.21 4.20
CA PHE A 13 33.66 0.96 4.59
C PHE A 13 33.97 2.16 3.68
N THR A 14 32.94 2.59 2.95
CA THR A 14 33.01 3.73 2.03
C THR A 14 32.30 4.98 2.56
N GLY A 15 31.85 4.97 3.83
CA GLY A 15 31.04 6.04 4.40
C GLY A 15 29.52 5.83 4.24
N LYS A 16 29.09 4.62 3.86
CA LYS A 16 27.68 4.23 3.80
C LYS A 16 27.46 3.02 4.72
N ASP A 17 26.25 2.90 5.26
CA ASP A 17 25.84 1.74 6.05
C ASP A 17 26.83 1.44 7.20
N ALA A 18 27.12 2.47 8.00
CA ALA A 18 28.09 2.38 9.09
C ALA A 18 27.72 1.29 10.11
N THR A 19 26.43 1.12 10.42
CA THR A 19 25.96 0.11 11.36
C THR A 19 26.22 -1.31 10.85
N ASP A 20 25.83 -1.62 9.62
CA ASP A 20 26.05 -2.96 9.03
C ASP A 20 27.54 -3.26 8.81
N THR A 21 28.30 -2.25 8.37
CA THR A 21 29.74 -2.41 8.15
C THR A 21 30.48 -2.71 9.46
N LEU A 22 30.16 -1.99 10.54
CA LEU A 22 30.72 -2.25 11.87
C LEU A 22 30.33 -3.65 12.38
N TYR A 23 29.06 -4.03 12.23
CA TYR A 23 28.58 -5.35 12.64
C TYR A 23 29.31 -6.48 11.90
N THR A 24 29.40 -6.37 10.58
CA THR A 24 30.07 -7.36 9.72
C THR A 24 31.56 -7.43 10.01
N PHE A 25 32.21 -6.29 10.25
CA PHE A 25 33.62 -6.23 10.62
C PHE A 25 33.89 -6.87 11.98
N GLU A 26 33.09 -6.56 13.01
CA GLU A 26 33.24 -7.20 14.33
C GLU A 26 33.01 -8.71 14.27
N LYS A 27 32.04 -9.16 13.46
CA LYS A 27 31.79 -10.59 13.24
C LYS A 27 32.97 -11.27 12.55
N LEU A 28 33.60 -10.59 11.58
CA LEU A 28 34.83 -11.05 10.95
C LEU A 28 35.99 -11.16 11.96
N CYS A 29 36.20 -10.13 12.79
CA CYS A 29 37.22 -10.14 13.85
C CYS A 29 37.01 -11.31 14.81
N LYS A 30 35.78 -11.49 15.32
CA LYS A 30 35.41 -12.62 16.18
C LYS A 30 35.69 -13.97 15.53
N ARG A 31 35.33 -14.15 14.26
CA ARG A 31 35.59 -15.38 13.49
C ARG A 31 37.08 -15.67 13.32
N ARG A 32 37.93 -14.63 13.34
CA ARG A 32 39.39 -14.74 13.23
C ARG A 32 40.10 -14.76 14.60
N GLY A 33 39.35 -14.79 15.70
CA GLY A 33 39.89 -14.84 17.06
C GLY A 33 40.37 -13.48 17.60
N ILE A 34 40.03 -12.38 16.94
CA ILE A 34 40.34 -11.03 17.40
C ILE A 34 39.20 -10.56 18.28
N VAL A 35 39.47 -10.40 19.58
CA VAL A 35 38.47 -10.07 20.60
C VAL A 35 38.81 -8.77 21.34
N SER A 36 40.09 -8.38 21.39
CA SER A 36 40.50 -7.12 22.02
C SER A 36 39.97 -5.93 21.21
N GLU A 37 39.37 -4.96 21.89
CA GLU A 37 38.93 -3.71 21.28
C GLU A 37 40.09 -2.94 20.65
N GLU A 38 41.27 -3.01 21.26
CA GLU A 38 42.49 -2.36 20.76
C GLU A 38 42.91 -2.93 19.41
N ASP A 39 42.91 -4.27 19.30
CA ASP A 39 43.24 -4.99 18.07
C ASP A 39 42.20 -4.70 16.98
N ILE A 40 40.90 -4.81 17.31
CA ILE A 40 39.80 -4.51 16.38
C ILE A 40 39.99 -3.10 15.82
N PHE A 41 40.29 -2.15 16.70
CA PHE A 41 40.46 -0.77 16.29
C PHE A 41 41.70 -0.61 15.41
N GLU A 42 42.81 -1.28 15.73
CA GLU A 42 44.02 -1.24 14.90
C GLU A 42 43.78 -1.66 13.44
N TYR A 43 42.98 -2.71 13.22
CA TYR A 43 42.68 -3.20 11.89
C TYR A 43 41.62 -2.39 11.14
N PHE A 44 40.66 -1.76 11.83
CA PHE A 44 39.50 -1.13 11.17
C PHE A 44 39.84 -0.08 10.10
N PRO A 45 40.83 0.83 10.28
CA PRO A 45 41.18 1.81 9.25
C PRO A 45 41.67 1.19 7.94
N ASP A 46 42.18 -0.04 7.96
CA ASP A 46 42.57 -0.74 6.74
C ASP A 46 41.37 -1.16 5.89
N TYR A 47 40.22 -1.36 6.55
CA TYR A 47 38.93 -1.72 5.96
C TYR A 47 38.11 -0.49 5.58
N CYS A 48 38.74 0.69 5.51
CA CYS A 48 38.10 1.95 5.17
C CYS A 48 38.74 2.59 3.93
N THR A 49 37.98 3.43 3.24
CA THR A 49 38.56 4.33 2.21
C THR A 49 39.64 5.23 2.79
N LYS A 50 40.59 5.66 1.95
CA LYS A 50 41.77 6.44 2.35
C LYS A 50 41.44 7.70 3.17
N HIS A 51 40.42 8.46 2.76
CA HIS A 51 39.98 9.65 3.49
C HIS A 51 39.45 9.29 4.89
N ILE A 52 38.64 8.23 4.99
CA ILE A 52 38.06 7.80 6.27
C ILE A 52 39.16 7.29 7.19
N ARG A 53 40.10 6.49 6.67
CA ARG A 53 41.29 6.03 7.40
C ARG A 53 42.03 7.19 8.07
N TRP A 54 42.31 8.25 7.31
CA TRP A 54 42.99 9.44 7.84
C TRP A 54 42.18 10.13 8.94
N TRP A 55 40.87 10.28 8.73
CA TRP A 55 39.98 10.85 9.74
C TRP A 55 39.98 10.01 11.03
N ILE A 56 39.92 8.67 10.92
CA ILE A 56 39.99 7.77 12.07
C ILE A 56 41.30 7.96 12.83
N GLN A 57 42.44 7.93 12.13
CA GLN A 57 43.77 8.04 12.74
C GLN A 57 44.01 9.40 13.42
N ALA A 58 43.35 10.46 12.94
CA ALA A 58 43.40 11.78 13.54
C ALA A 58 42.45 11.93 14.74
N HIS A 59 41.50 11.02 14.94
CA HIS A 59 40.45 11.14 15.94
C HIS A 59 40.98 10.95 17.38
N PRO A 60 40.50 11.71 18.39
CA PRO A 60 40.93 11.50 19.77
C PRO A 60 40.67 10.10 20.33
N THR A 61 39.58 9.45 19.90
CA THR A 61 39.24 8.08 20.30
C THR A 61 40.29 7.07 19.81
N TRP A 62 40.88 7.28 18.63
CA TRP A 62 42.02 6.50 18.13
C TRP A 62 43.20 6.49 19.09
N LYS A 63 43.55 7.66 19.62
CA LYS A 63 44.68 7.80 20.56
C LYS A 63 44.39 7.12 21.91
N LYS A 64 43.12 7.11 22.33
CA LYS A 64 42.67 6.48 23.57
C LYS A 64 42.35 4.99 23.41
N LYS A 65 42.41 4.47 22.18
CA LYS A 65 42.05 3.09 21.82
C LYS A 65 40.64 2.68 22.28
N ASP A 66 39.72 3.64 22.32
CA ASP A 66 38.34 3.42 22.76
C ASP A 66 37.44 3.08 21.56
N TRP A 67 37.32 1.78 21.27
CA TRP A 67 36.51 1.28 20.16
C TRP A 67 35.02 1.59 20.36
N THR A 68 34.54 1.48 21.60
CA THR A 68 33.12 1.69 21.91
C THR A 68 32.71 3.14 21.68
N ALA A 69 33.48 4.12 22.16
CA ALA A 69 33.22 5.53 21.89
C ALA A 69 33.33 5.85 20.39
N PHE A 70 34.34 5.29 19.71
CA PHE A 70 34.51 5.48 18.28
C PHE A 70 33.31 4.97 17.47
N LYS A 71 32.74 3.81 17.81
CA LYS A 71 31.54 3.30 17.11
C LYS A 71 30.36 4.26 17.18
N ILE A 72 30.15 4.88 18.34
CA ILE A 72 29.07 5.85 18.53
C ILE A 72 29.30 7.07 17.64
N GLU A 73 30.52 7.61 17.64
CA GLU A 73 30.89 8.76 16.80
C GLU A 73 30.82 8.46 15.30
N LEU A 74 31.27 7.27 14.89
CA LEU A 74 31.21 6.83 13.49
C LEU A 74 29.77 6.72 13.02
N LYS A 75 28.91 6.05 13.79
CA LYS A 75 27.48 5.94 13.50
C LYS A 75 26.81 7.31 13.46
N PHE A 76 27.17 8.21 14.37
CA PHE A 76 26.64 9.57 14.39
C PHE A 76 27.06 10.37 13.15
N ARG A 77 28.34 10.27 12.74
CA ARG A 77 28.89 10.98 11.59
C ARG A 77 28.25 10.58 10.26
N TYR A 78 27.99 9.29 10.07
CA TYR A 78 27.46 8.73 8.82
C TYR A 78 25.99 8.33 8.94
N ARG A 79 25.26 8.93 9.89
CA ARG A 79 23.86 8.57 10.19
C ARG A 79 22.93 8.77 8.99
N ASP A 80 23.21 9.76 8.15
CA ASP A 80 22.34 10.14 7.03
C ASP A 80 22.59 9.23 5.82
N GLU A 81 23.76 8.60 5.75
CA GLU A 81 24.14 7.59 4.77
C GLU A 81 24.00 6.14 5.27
N ASP A 82 23.45 5.94 6.48
CA ASP A 82 23.21 4.64 7.07
C ASP A 82 21.78 4.19 6.76
N SER A 83 21.66 3.17 5.90
CA SER A 83 20.36 2.64 5.48
C SER A 83 19.57 2.07 6.65
N GLU A 84 20.23 1.46 7.64
CA GLU A 84 19.56 0.92 8.82
C GLU A 84 18.99 2.05 9.67
N HIS A 85 19.78 3.12 9.86
CA HIS A 85 19.32 4.31 10.58
C HIS A 85 18.16 5.01 9.86
N ASN A 86 18.19 5.08 8.54
CA ASN A 86 17.13 5.70 7.75
C ASN A 86 15.87 4.82 7.65
N LEU A 87 16.02 3.49 7.68
CA LEU A 87 14.89 2.55 7.63
C LEU A 87 14.09 2.54 8.93
N PHE A 88 14.76 2.70 10.08
CA PHE A 88 14.12 2.73 11.40
C PHE A 88 13.81 4.14 11.89
N LYS A 89 13.22 4.94 11.00
CA LYS A 89 12.67 6.25 11.28
C LYS A 89 11.15 6.24 11.07
N PRO A 90 10.35 6.95 11.88
CA PRO A 90 8.91 7.08 11.65
C PRO A 90 8.58 7.55 10.22
N GLU A 91 9.43 8.41 9.65
CA GLU A 91 9.31 8.91 8.28
C GLU A 91 9.39 7.80 7.23
N ALA A 92 10.20 6.75 7.45
CA ALA A 92 10.30 5.62 6.54
C ALA A 92 9.01 4.80 6.54
N LEU A 93 8.41 4.59 7.72
CA LEU A 93 7.12 3.91 7.85
C LEU A 93 6.00 4.73 7.18
N LEU A 94 6.02 6.05 7.35
CA LEU A 94 5.07 6.95 6.70
C LEU A 94 5.22 6.92 5.17
N ALA A 95 6.46 6.96 4.67
CA ALA A 95 6.74 6.88 3.24
C ALA A 95 6.29 5.53 2.65
N LEU A 96 6.43 4.45 3.42
CA LEU A 96 5.94 3.13 3.04
C LEU A 96 4.40 3.10 2.97
N ALA A 97 3.72 3.73 3.92
CA ALA A 97 2.26 3.87 3.94
C ALA A 97 1.72 4.83 2.86
N GLN A 98 2.51 5.77 2.36
CA GLN A 98 2.07 6.69 1.30
C GLN A 98 2.17 6.10 -0.10
N LYS A 99 2.96 5.03 -0.29
CA LYS A 99 3.06 4.36 -1.58
C LYS A 99 1.74 3.68 -1.93
N PRO A 100 1.22 3.85 -3.16
CA PRO A 100 0.03 3.12 -3.59
C PRO A 100 0.36 1.64 -3.76
N HIS A 101 -0.43 0.77 -3.13
CA HIS A 101 -0.33 -0.68 -3.27
C HIS A 101 -1.58 -1.20 -3.98
N THR A 102 -1.42 -1.67 -5.22
CA THR A 102 -2.55 -2.01 -6.10
C THR A 102 -2.73 -3.50 -6.27
N GLU A 103 -1.62 -4.25 -6.33
CA GLU A 103 -1.65 -5.69 -6.52
C GLU A 103 -1.63 -6.45 -5.19
N ASP A 104 -2.26 -7.63 -5.15
CA ASP A 104 -2.32 -8.45 -3.94
C ASP A 104 -0.90 -8.84 -3.44
N ALA A 105 0.05 -9.04 -4.35
CA ALA A 105 1.45 -9.33 -4.01
C ALA A 105 2.15 -8.12 -3.37
N GLU A 106 1.91 -6.91 -3.89
CA GLU A 106 2.43 -5.66 -3.33
C GLU A 106 1.89 -5.41 -1.93
N ILE A 107 0.58 -5.60 -1.73
CA ILE A 107 -0.08 -5.41 -0.43
C ILE A 107 0.52 -6.38 0.61
N ARG A 108 0.76 -7.65 0.25
CA ARG A 108 1.39 -8.61 1.17
C ARG A 108 2.81 -8.20 1.53
N ARG A 109 3.60 -7.80 0.53
CA ARG A 109 4.96 -7.31 0.76
C ARG A 109 4.96 -6.08 1.67
N PHE A 110 4.06 -5.13 1.41
CA PHE A 110 3.84 -3.96 2.26
C PHE A 110 3.56 -4.36 3.70
N LEU A 111 2.62 -5.28 3.95
CA LEU A 111 2.30 -5.73 5.31
C LEU A 111 3.51 -6.35 6.02
N THR A 112 4.30 -7.17 5.32
CA THR A 112 5.52 -7.77 5.88
C THR A 112 6.59 -6.73 6.19
N GLU A 113 6.86 -5.79 5.27
CA GLU A 113 7.83 -4.72 5.48
C GLU A 113 7.37 -3.78 6.61
N PHE A 114 6.08 -3.41 6.61
CA PHE A 114 5.49 -2.52 7.61
C PHE A 114 5.58 -3.11 9.01
N THR A 115 5.15 -4.37 9.19
CA THR A 115 5.25 -5.06 10.49
C THR A 115 6.68 -5.14 11.01
N THR A 116 7.63 -5.50 10.15
CA THR A 116 9.05 -5.58 10.52
C THR A 116 9.57 -4.25 11.05
N ILE A 117 9.27 -3.15 10.34
CA ILE A 117 9.73 -1.81 10.72
C ILE A 117 8.95 -1.31 11.96
N SER A 118 7.64 -1.52 12.02
CA SER A 118 6.81 -1.08 13.15
C SER A 118 7.20 -1.77 14.44
N ASP A 119 7.47 -3.08 14.41
CA ASP A 119 7.88 -3.84 15.60
C ASP A 119 9.19 -3.30 16.17
N ILE A 120 10.15 -2.97 15.30
CA ILE A 120 11.44 -2.39 15.69
C ILE A 120 11.27 -0.97 16.23
N LEU A 121 10.39 -0.16 15.63
CA LEU A 121 10.11 1.20 16.09
C LEU A 121 9.37 1.22 17.42
N CYS A 122 8.40 0.33 17.62
CA CYS A 122 7.68 0.17 18.89
C CYS A 122 8.60 -0.35 19.99
N ALA A 123 9.50 -1.29 19.69
CA ALA A 123 10.48 -1.78 20.66
C ALA A 123 11.50 -0.70 21.09
N LYS A 124 11.69 0.34 20.28
CA LYS A 124 12.54 1.50 20.58
C LYS A 124 11.76 2.67 21.19
N ASP A 125 10.47 2.50 21.49
CA ASP A 125 9.56 3.54 21.98
C ASP A 125 9.51 4.80 21.09
N LEU A 126 9.78 4.64 19.77
CA LEU A 126 9.75 5.74 18.81
C LEU A 126 8.35 5.99 18.23
N VAL A 127 7.50 4.97 18.23
CA VAL A 127 6.13 5.01 17.70
C VAL A 127 5.23 4.13 18.57
N TYR A 128 4.00 4.58 18.79
CA TYR A 128 2.99 3.81 19.51
C TYR A 128 2.23 2.87 18.56
N GLU A 129 1.77 1.72 19.05
CA GLU A 129 0.99 0.76 18.24
C GLU A 129 -0.24 1.43 17.59
N SER A 130 -0.91 2.33 18.31
CA SER A 130 -2.06 3.07 17.80
C SER A 130 -1.73 3.87 16.54
N GLN A 131 -0.57 4.52 16.51
CA GLN A 131 -0.07 5.25 15.35
C GLN A 131 0.29 4.30 14.21
N CYS A 132 0.94 3.17 14.51
CA CYS A 132 1.23 2.11 13.53
C CYS A 132 -0.06 1.59 12.88
N CYS A 133 -1.12 1.36 13.66
CA CYS A 133 -2.42 0.92 13.15
C CYS A 133 -3.02 1.93 12.17
N ASP A 134 -3.01 3.22 12.51
CA ASP A 134 -3.58 4.26 11.67
C ASP A 134 -2.77 4.47 10.39
N TRP A 135 -1.44 4.43 10.48
CA TRP A 135 -0.56 4.49 9.31
C TRP A 135 -0.71 3.28 8.40
N MET A 136 -0.84 2.08 8.97
CA MET A 136 -1.03 0.88 8.18
C MET A 136 -2.34 0.93 7.39
N ILE A 137 -3.44 1.31 8.04
CA ILE A 137 -4.74 1.43 7.38
C ILE A 137 -4.67 2.44 6.24
N ARG A 138 -4.02 3.60 6.45
CA ARG A 138 -3.84 4.61 5.39
C ARG A 138 -3.06 4.09 4.19
N GLY A 139 -2.15 3.13 4.39
CA GLY A 139 -1.38 2.51 3.31
C GLY A 139 -2.10 1.41 2.56
N LEU A 140 -3.27 0.93 3.02
CA LEU A 140 -4.02 -0.06 2.25
C LEU A 140 -4.76 0.59 1.08
N PRO A 141 -5.09 -0.14 0.01
CA PRO A 141 -5.95 0.39 -1.04
C PRO A 141 -7.37 0.68 -0.50
N GLU A 142 -8.04 1.72 -1.03
CA GLU A 142 -9.31 2.26 -0.52
C GLU A 142 -10.41 1.21 -0.25
N TRP A 143 -10.54 0.25 -1.17
CA TRP A 143 -11.52 -0.84 -1.05
C TRP A 143 -11.26 -1.72 0.18
N LEU A 144 -9.98 -1.90 0.54
CA LEU A 144 -9.54 -2.69 1.68
C LEU A 144 -9.59 -1.86 2.96
N GLN A 145 -9.25 -0.57 2.90
CA GLN A 145 -9.41 0.37 4.02
C GLN A 145 -10.86 0.35 4.52
N THR A 146 -11.82 0.46 3.62
CA THR A 146 -13.25 0.51 3.96
C THR A 146 -13.70 -0.77 4.66
N LYS A 147 -13.23 -1.94 4.22
CA LYS A 147 -13.53 -3.23 4.86
C LYS A 147 -12.87 -3.35 6.24
N VAL A 148 -11.58 -3.03 6.33
CA VAL A 148 -10.81 -3.12 7.57
C VAL A 148 -11.34 -2.13 8.61
N LEU A 149 -11.72 -0.91 8.22
CA LEU A 149 -12.27 0.08 9.14
C LEU A 149 -13.62 -0.34 9.72
N LYS A 150 -14.53 -0.88 8.90
CA LYS A 150 -15.81 -1.42 9.40
C LYS A 150 -15.59 -2.46 10.49
N GLU A 151 -14.63 -3.35 10.28
CA GLU A 151 -14.27 -4.40 11.24
C GLU A 151 -13.53 -3.83 12.47
N LYS A 152 -12.68 -2.81 12.28
CA LYS A 152 -11.99 -2.08 13.35
C LYS A 152 -12.99 -1.57 14.38
N TYR A 153 -14.06 -0.90 13.95
CA TYR A 153 -15.08 -0.35 14.85
C TYR A 153 -15.80 -1.40 15.71
N HIS A 154 -15.81 -2.67 15.31
CA HIS A 154 -16.51 -3.72 16.04
C HIS A 154 -15.61 -4.54 16.98
N HIS A 155 -14.30 -4.57 16.74
CA HIS A 155 -13.39 -5.52 17.41
C HIS A 155 -12.18 -4.89 18.10
N PHE A 156 -11.86 -3.60 17.90
CA PHE A 156 -10.61 -3.02 18.42
C PHE A 156 -10.52 -2.93 19.95
N ASP A 157 -11.65 -2.86 20.65
CA ASP A 157 -11.69 -2.76 22.12
C ASP A 157 -11.39 -4.11 22.81
N GLN A 158 -11.37 -5.21 22.05
CA GLN A 158 -11.16 -6.57 22.57
C GLN A 158 -9.68 -7.00 22.57
N TYR A 159 -8.79 -6.21 21.98
CA TYR A 159 -7.38 -6.56 21.83
C TYR A 159 -6.48 -5.67 22.68
N ASP A 160 -5.48 -6.30 23.30
CA ASP A 160 -4.41 -5.59 23.99
C ASP A 160 -3.66 -4.66 23.03
N GLU A 161 -3.21 -3.52 23.53
CA GLU A 161 -2.55 -2.47 22.75
C GLU A 161 -1.30 -2.97 22.04
N LYS A 162 -0.70 -4.09 22.47
CA LYS A 162 0.46 -4.70 21.81
C LYS A 162 0.13 -5.70 20.69
N THR A 163 -1.15 -5.93 20.42
CA THR A 163 -1.60 -6.98 19.47
C THR A 163 -2.45 -6.45 18.31
N LYS A 164 -2.70 -5.13 18.28
CA LYS A 164 -3.62 -4.50 17.32
C LYS A 164 -3.07 -4.49 15.90
N THR A 165 -1.77 -4.21 15.71
CA THR A 165 -1.11 -4.27 14.40
C THR A 165 -1.11 -5.70 13.87
N SER A 166 -0.75 -6.68 14.72
CA SER A 166 -0.79 -8.11 14.38
C SER A 166 -2.19 -8.58 13.95
N TRP A 167 -3.23 -8.15 14.67
CA TRP A 167 -4.60 -8.46 14.31
C TRP A 167 -4.98 -7.87 12.95
N LEU A 168 -4.68 -6.59 12.73
CA LEU A 168 -4.98 -5.90 11.48
C LEU A 168 -4.30 -6.59 10.28
N VAL A 169 -3.05 -7.03 10.42
CA VAL A 169 -2.31 -7.75 9.36
C VAL A 169 -3.02 -9.06 9.00
N ARG A 170 -3.34 -9.88 10.01
CA ARG A 170 -4.05 -11.16 9.80
C ARG A 170 -5.40 -10.94 9.14
N LYS A 171 -6.15 -9.93 9.60
CA LYS A 171 -7.46 -9.61 9.02
C LYS A 171 -7.33 -9.13 7.57
N THR A 172 -6.34 -8.29 7.29
CA THR A 172 -6.07 -7.79 5.93
C THR A 172 -5.72 -8.94 4.98
N ILE A 173 -4.88 -9.88 5.41
CA ILE A 173 -4.55 -11.09 4.64
C ILE A 173 -5.81 -11.93 4.37
N SER A 174 -6.64 -12.17 5.39
CA SER A 174 -7.90 -12.92 5.23
C SER A 174 -8.85 -12.28 4.21
N LEU A 175 -8.93 -10.94 4.18
CA LEU A 175 -9.75 -10.22 3.20
C LEU A 175 -9.18 -10.29 1.77
N LEU A 176 -7.85 -10.36 1.62
CA LEU A 176 -7.21 -10.61 0.33
C LEU A 176 -7.53 -12.02 -0.17
N ASP A 177 -7.41 -13.03 0.71
CA ASP A 177 -7.72 -14.43 0.38
C ASP A 177 -9.20 -14.61 -0.01
N GLU A 178 -10.12 -13.95 0.71
CA GLU A 178 -11.54 -13.93 0.37
C GLU A 178 -11.79 -13.34 -1.03
N ARG A 179 -11.15 -12.20 -1.35
CA ARG A 179 -11.28 -11.55 -2.66
C ARG A 179 -10.78 -12.48 -3.77
N ARG A 180 -9.62 -13.10 -3.58
CA ARG A 180 -9.06 -14.06 -4.53
C ARG A 180 -10.01 -15.22 -4.79
N TYR A 181 -10.53 -15.84 -3.72
CA TYR A 181 -11.49 -16.93 -3.82
C TYR A 181 -12.76 -16.53 -4.60
N LEU A 182 -13.32 -15.34 -4.32
CA LEU A 182 -14.50 -14.84 -5.04
C LEU A 182 -14.21 -14.57 -6.51
N ASN A 183 -13.02 -14.07 -6.85
CA ASN A 183 -12.61 -13.84 -8.24
C ASN A 183 -12.43 -15.14 -9.00
N GLU A 184 -11.81 -16.15 -8.39
CA GLU A 184 -11.68 -17.50 -8.97
C GLU A 184 -13.06 -18.14 -9.23
N LYS A 185 -13.99 -18.02 -8.27
CA LYS A 185 -15.36 -18.51 -8.42
C LYS A 185 -16.13 -17.76 -9.53
N ARG A 186 -15.95 -16.45 -9.65
CA ARG A 186 -16.55 -15.65 -10.74
C ARG A 186 -15.96 -16.00 -12.11
N GLY A 187 -14.65 -16.24 -12.18
CA GLY A 187 -13.98 -16.69 -13.41
C GLY A 187 -14.44 -18.08 -13.87
N ALA A 188 -14.67 -19.00 -12.94
CA ALA A 188 -15.23 -20.33 -13.22
C ALA A 188 -16.66 -20.27 -13.75
N ILE A 189 -17.53 -19.45 -13.14
CA ILE A 189 -18.92 -19.28 -13.62
C ILE A 189 -18.94 -18.70 -15.05
N ASN A 190 -18.01 -17.80 -15.40
CA ASN A 190 -17.98 -17.18 -16.73
C ASN A 190 -17.41 -18.10 -17.82
N THR A 191 -16.60 -19.11 -17.45
CA THR A 191 -16.09 -20.12 -18.39
C THR A 191 -17.06 -21.28 -18.62
N ASP A 192 -17.87 -21.63 -17.63
CA ASP A 192 -18.91 -22.67 -17.79
C ASP A 192 -20.12 -22.21 -18.61
N VAL A 193 -20.42 -20.90 -18.66
CA VAL A 193 -21.48 -20.36 -19.53
C VAL A 193 -21.05 -20.32 -21.01
N ILE A 194 -19.75 -20.36 -21.32
CA ILE A 194 -19.21 -20.46 -22.67
C ILE A 194 -18.79 -21.91 -22.99
N LYS A 195 -19.64 -22.87 -22.62
CA LYS A 195 -19.73 -24.19 -23.26
C LYS A 195 -21.12 -24.39 -23.83
N VAL A 196 -21.61 -23.41 -24.58
CA VAL A 196 -22.72 -23.66 -25.50
C VAL A 196 -22.17 -24.60 -26.57
N ARG A 197 -22.59 -25.87 -26.54
CA ARG A 197 -22.36 -26.83 -27.63
C ARG A 197 -22.70 -26.14 -28.96
N PRO A 198 -21.95 -26.37 -30.05
CA PRO A 198 -22.43 -25.99 -31.37
C PRO A 198 -23.74 -26.74 -31.57
N VAL A 199 -24.86 -26.01 -31.50
CA VAL A 199 -26.15 -26.55 -31.92
C VAL A 199 -26.04 -26.64 -33.43
N GLU A 200 -25.94 -27.87 -33.94
CA GLU A 200 -26.18 -28.14 -35.36
C GLU A 200 -27.57 -27.60 -35.68
N ILE A 201 -27.61 -26.48 -36.41
CA ILE A 201 -28.85 -25.91 -36.93
C ILE A 201 -29.33 -26.87 -38.00
N ARG A 202 -30.20 -27.81 -37.60
CA ARG A 202 -31.11 -28.47 -38.54
C ARG A 202 -32.31 -27.56 -38.71
N ASP A 203 -32.53 -27.18 -39.95
CA ASP A 203 -33.69 -26.44 -40.44
C ASP A 203 -34.98 -27.02 -39.87
N THR A 204 -35.61 -26.31 -38.95
CA THR A 204 -37.04 -26.43 -38.71
C THR A 204 -37.56 -25.10 -38.21
N VAL A 205 -37.81 -24.20 -39.17
CA VAL A 205 -38.58 -22.99 -38.96
C VAL A 205 -40.00 -23.41 -38.61
N GLN A 206 -40.40 -23.25 -37.35
CA GLN A 206 -41.80 -23.06 -36.99
C GLN A 206 -42.02 -21.58 -36.66
N PRO A 207 -43.06 -20.93 -37.23
CA PRO A 207 -43.33 -19.52 -36.98
C PRO A 207 -43.75 -19.32 -35.52
N ILE A 208 -43.03 -18.46 -34.82
CA ILE A 208 -43.38 -18.00 -33.48
C ILE A 208 -44.65 -17.14 -33.61
N SER A 209 -45.72 -17.57 -32.95
CA SER A 209 -47.00 -16.84 -32.91
C SER A 209 -46.81 -15.43 -32.32
N ALA A 210 -47.44 -14.44 -32.97
CA ALA A 210 -47.31 -13.00 -32.70
C ALA A 210 -47.65 -12.56 -31.26
N GLU A 211 -48.27 -13.40 -30.44
CA GLU A 211 -48.68 -13.08 -29.06
C GLU A 211 -47.50 -13.04 -28.06
N LYS A 212 -46.36 -13.66 -28.35
CA LYS A 212 -45.19 -13.66 -27.43
C LYS A 212 -44.27 -12.44 -27.56
N LEU A 213 -44.43 -11.64 -28.62
CA LEU A 213 -43.66 -10.40 -28.83
C LEU A 213 -44.29 -9.18 -28.16
N ASP A 214 -45.59 -9.21 -27.86
CA ASP A 214 -46.32 -8.06 -27.30
C ASP A 214 -46.13 -7.93 -25.76
N ASN A 215 -46.00 -9.06 -25.06
CA ASN A 215 -45.77 -9.08 -23.61
C ASN A 215 -44.37 -8.55 -23.22
N GLY A 216 -43.35 -8.82 -24.04
CA GLY A 216 -42.00 -8.29 -23.80
C GLY A 216 -41.91 -6.77 -24.02
N ALA A 217 -42.68 -6.24 -24.96
CA ALA A 217 -42.71 -4.80 -25.23
C ALA A 217 -43.44 -4.00 -24.14
N THR A 218 -44.46 -4.60 -23.50
CA THR A 218 -45.17 -4.02 -22.36
C THR A 218 -44.33 -4.01 -21.09
N ASP A 219 -43.56 -5.07 -20.82
CA ASP A 219 -42.64 -5.13 -19.67
C ASP A 219 -41.50 -4.10 -19.76
N ILE A 220 -40.93 -3.90 -20.95
CA ILE A 220 -39.87 -2.89 -21.18
C ILE A 220 -40.40 -1.47 -20.98
N ARG A 221 -41.63 -1.18 -21.43
CA ARG A 221 -42.27 0.14 -21.19
C ARG A 221 -42.53 0.38 -19.70
N ASN A 222 -42.97 -0.65 -18.98
CA ASN A 222 -43.27 -0.56 -17.56
C ASN A 222 -41.99 -0.28 -16.73
N LEU A 223 -40.89 -0.98 -17.04
CA LEU A 223 -39.57 -0.73 -16.43
C LEU A 223 -39.05 0.68 -16.74
N SER A 224 -39.21 1.15 -17.99
CA SER A 224 -38.80 2.51 -18.37
C SER A 224 -39.58 3.57 -17.60
N GLN A 225 -40.87 3.34 -17.33
CA GLN A 225 -41.71 4.27 -16.58
C GLN A 225 -41.34 4.30 -15.09
N GLN A 226 -41.05 3.15 -14.48
CA GLN A 226 -40.56 3.07 -13.10
C GLN A 226 -39.21 3.78 -12.92
N MET A 227 -38.31 3.67 -13.91
CA MET A 227 -37.03 4.38 -13.87
C MET A 227 -37.19 5.91 -13.93
N GLN A 228 -38.12 6.42 -14.74
CA GLN A 228 -38.41 7.85 -14.79
C GLN A 228 -38.99 8.35 -13.46
N GLU A 229 -39.90 7.59 -12.85
CA GLU A 229 -40.49 7.94 -11.55
C GLU A 229 -39.44 7.98 -10.42
N LEU A 230 -38.52 7.01 -10.40
CA LEU A 230 -37.40 7.00 -9.44
C LEU A 230 -36.46 8.18 -9.65
N SER A 231 -36.18 8.56 -10.90
CA SER A 231 -35.33 9.73 -11.20
C SER A 231 -35.94 11.02 -10.65
N ILE A 232 -37.26 11.20 -10.81
CA ILE A 232 -38.00 12.36 -10.26
C ILE A 232 -37.91 12.37 -8.73
N LYS A 233 -38.11 11.22 -8.07
CA LYS A 233 -38.01 11.11 -6.60
C LYS A 233 -36.62 11.45 -6.08
N VAL A 234 -35.56 10.99 -6.75
CA VAL A 234 -34.17 11.32 -6.38
C VAL A 234 -33.91 12.82 -6.48
N HIS A 235 -34.34 13.47 -7.57
CA HIS A 235 -34.18 14.92 -7.73
C HIS A 235 -34.98 15.70 -6.68
N THR A 236 -36.17 15.23 -6.31
CA THR A 236 -37.01 15.85 -5.27
C THR A 236 -36.35 15.76 -3.89
N ILE A 237 -35.73 14.63 -3.56
CA ILE A 237 -35.00 14.44 -2.30
C ILE A 237 -33.76 15.35 -2.25
N GLN A 238 -33.00 15.42 -3.34
CA GLN A 238 -31.83 16.30 -3.42
C GLN A 238 -32.20 17.78 -3.28
N ALA A 239 -33.31 18.21 -3.89
CA ALA A 239 -33.81 19.58 -3.72
C ALA A 239 -34.26 19.86 -2.28
N ALA A 240 -34.90 18.89 -1.61
CA ALA A 240 -35.30 19.02 -0.21
C ALA A 240 -34.09 19.08 0.75
N GLN A 241 -33.03 18.31 0.48
CA GLN A 241 -31.78 18.36 1.23
C GLN A 241 -31.07 19.71 1.07
N ALA A 242 -30.97 20.23 -0.16
CA ALA A 242 -30.38 21.56 -0.41
C ALA A 242 -31.15 22.68 0.33
N LEU A 243 -32.48 22.56 0.45
CA LEU A 243 -33.31 23.49 1.23
C LEU A 243 -33.08 23.35 2.76
N GLN A 244 -32.88 22.13 3.27
CA GLN A 244 -32.54 21.90 4.67
C GLN A 244 -31.15 22.45 5.02
N ASP A 245 -30.17 22.25 4.16
CA ASP A 245 -28.80 22.76 4.34
C ASP A 245 -28.79 24.30 4.33
N ARG A 246 -29.62 24.92 3.48
CA ARG A 246 -29.79 26.38 3.44
C ARG A 246 -30.49 26.94 4.69
N ARG A 247 -31.40 26.17 5.32
CA ARG A 247 -31.98 26.53 6.63
C ARG A 247 -31.00 26.36 7.79
N ARG A 248 -30.06 25.42 7.69
CA ARG A 248 -29.04 25.17 8.72
C ARG A 248 -27.90 26.18 8.71
N ASN A 249 -27.64 26.89 7.60
CA ASN A 249 -26.50 27.79 7.51
C ASN A 249 -26.81 29.08 6.69
N PRO A 250 -27.37 30.14 7.31
CA PRO A 250 -27.81 31.35 6.59
C PRO A 250 -26.68 32.33 6.20
N MET A 251 -25.40 31.99 6.42
CA MET A 251 -24.27 32.93 6.30
C MET A 251 -23.48 32.89 4.98
N PHE A 252 -23.85 32.06 4.00
CA PHE A 252 -23.15 32.02 2.71
C PHE A 252 -24.06 32.46 1.55
N GLY A 253 -23.62 33.52 0.85
CA GLY A 253 -24.26 34.10 -0.33
C GLY A 253 -24.32 33.15 -1.54
N PRO A 254 -24.89 33.59 -2.68
CA PRO A 254 -25.31 32.68 -3.73
C PRO A 254 -24.10 32.08 -4.45
N ALA A 255 -24.02 30.74 -4.48
CA ALA A 255 -23.06 30.01 -5.30
C ALA A 255 -23.79 29.28 -6.44
N VAL A 256 -23.42 29.70 -7.65
CA VAL A 256 -23.35 28.97 -8.93
C VAL A 256 -24.63 28.26 -9.41
N GLN A 257 -25.22 28.81 -10.47
CA GLN A 257 -26.28 28.17 -11.25
C GLN A 257 -25.81 26.81 -11.79
N PRO A 258 -26.62 25.74 -11.68
CA PRO A 258 -26.33 24.49 -12.35
C PRO A 258 -26.41 24.68 -13.87
N THR A 259 -25.29 24.44 -14.55
CA THR A 259 -25.20 24.30 -16.01
C THR A 259 -26.24 23.30 -16.50
N GLN A 260 -27.10 23.75 -17.44
CA GLN A 260 -28.08 22.92 -18.11
C GLN A 260 -27.41 21.75 -18.85
N PRO A 261 -28.03 20.56 -18.87
CA PRO A 261 -27.57 19.46 -19.72
C PRO A 261 -27.75 19.81 -21.19
N THR A 262 -26.66 19.76 -21.93
CA THR A 262 -26.60 19.92 -23.38
C THR A 262 -27.41 18.80 -24.04
N GLN A 263 -28.42 19.15 -24.83
CA GLN A 263 -29.18 18.18 -25.62
C GLN A 263 -28.27 17.51 -26.67
N PRO A 264 -28.37 16.19 -26.88
CA PRO A 264 -27.72 15.53 -28.00
C PRO A 264 -28.45 15.87 -29.31
N THR A 265 -27.79 16.64 -30.17
CA THR A 265 -28.21 16.88 -31.55
C THR A 265 -28.11 15.57 -32.33
N ALA A 266 -29.26 14.94 -32.60
CA ALA A 266 -29.36 13.85 -33.56
C ALA A 266 -29.19 14.40 -34.98
N GLN A 267 -28.04 14.16 -35.61
CA GLN A 267 -27.87 14.33 -37.05
C GLN A 267 -28.17 13.01 -37.75
N LEU A 268 -29.22 13.01 -38.57
CA LEU A 268 -29.57 11.95 -39.52
C LEU A 268 -28.56 11.94 -40.68
N PRO A 269 -28.06 10.77 -41.14
CA PRO A 269 -27.29 10.70 -42.37
C PRO A 269 -28.24 10.73 -43.59
N THR A 270 -28.12 11.78 -44.40
CA THR A 270 -28.77 11.87 -45.71
C THR A 270 -28.06 10.93 -46.69
N GLN A 271 -28.82 10.00 -47.26
CA GLN A 271 -28.38 9.12 -48.35
C GLN A 271 -28.14 9.96 -49.62
N GLN A 272 -27.00 9.77 -50.27
CA GLN A 272 -26.79 10.16 -51.67
C GLN A 272 -27.37 9.07 -52.57
N PRO A 273 -28.16 9.42 -53.60
CA PRO A 273 -28.50 8.48 -54.66
C PRO A 273 -27.38 8.44 -55.71
N THR A 274 -27.04 7.22 -56.08
CA THR A 274 -26.24 6.83 -57.23
C THR A 274 -26.90 7.28 -58.54
N ARG A 275 -26.21 8.11 -59.33
CA ARG A 275 -26.07 7.95 -60.79
C ARG A 275 -25.07 8.95 -61.37
#